data_AF-A0A2N3FJI8-F1
#
_entry.id   AF-A0A2N3FJI8-F1
#
_cell.length_a   1.000
_cell.length_b   1.000
_cell.length_c   1.000
_cell.angle_alpha   90.00
_cell.angle_beta   90.00
_cell.angle_gamma   90.00
#
_symmetry.space_group_name_H-M   'P 1'
#
loop_
_entity.id
_entity.type
_entity.pdbx_description
1 polymer ?
#
loop_
_entity_poly.entity_id
_entity_poly.type
_entity_poly.pdbx_seq_one_letter_code
_entity_poly.pdbx_strand_id
1 'polypeptide(L)'
;MDLRSKKTIAMLVGGAVVVALVAGLAVFLVTSSANDEAQKRATAAEEQLASLLASAAAGATTSAETSVPPVTEEASETVDPTAEDGKFFTYITKVVDKNGGTYVTLDYAEFLTGKKAADAAAAAGEESPPPNDYFISNVNPKLREFPADTAMNVTLTSTSDGVAAEGYTVPFGDFQDYFNKVKPGPTIKGQPFWVTITNGTITKIAEQYLP
;
A
#
# COMPACT_ATOMS: atom_id res chain seq x y z
N MET A 1 69.17 13.61 -6.96
CA MET A 1 67.83 12.99 -6.88
C MET A 1 67.75 12.19 -5.59
N ASP A 2 66.89 12.57 -4.66
CA ASP A 2 66.87 12.00 -3.30
C ASP A 2 65.98 10.75 -3.23
N LEU A 3 66.50 9.65 -2.67
CA LEU A 3 65.79 8.37 -2.55
C LEU A 3 64.70 8.38 -1.47
N ARG A 4 64.67 9.36 -0.55
CA ARG A 4 63.69 9.40 0.55
C ARG A 4 62.26 9.67 0.07
N SER A 5 62.08 10.40 -1.03
CA SER A 5 60.75 10.75 -1.57
C SER A 5 60.00 9.54 -2.15
N LYS A 6 60.70 8.60 -2.81
CA LYS A 6 60.06 7.45 -3.48
C LYS A 6 59.44 6.44 -2.50
N LYS A 7 59.99 6.28 -1.29
CA LYS A 7 59.46 5.32 -0.30
C LYS A 7 58.12 5.80 0.28
N THR A 8 57.97 7.08 0.56
CA THR A 8 56.74 7.65 1.14
C THR A 8 55.55 7.56 0.17
N ILE A 9 55.78 7.83 -1.12
CA ILE A 9 54.75 7.74 -2.16
C ILE A 9 54.32 6.29 -2.40
N ALA A 10 55.27 5.35 -2.44
CA ALA A 10 54.96 3.92 -2.58
C ALA A 10 54.12 3.38 -1.41
N MET A 11 54.36 3.85 -0.18
CA MET A 11 53.65 3.40 1.02
C MET A 11 52.20 3.91 1.07
N LEU A 12 51.94 5.14 0.60
CA LEU A 12 50.59 5.71 0.51
C LEU A 12 49.72 5.05 -0.56
N VAL A 13 50.28 4.78 -1.75
CA VAL A 13 49.53 4.11 -2.84
C VAL A 13 49.29 2.62 -2.52
N GLY A 14 50.27 1.94 -1.92
CA GLY A 14 50.12 0.55 -1.50
C GLY A 14 49.01 0.33 -0.44
N GLY A 15 48.90 1.24 0.53
CA GLY A 15 47.87 1.17 1.58
C GLY A 15 46.44 1.29 1.04
N ALA A 16 46.19 2.23 0.13
CA ALA A 16 44.86 2.46 -0.44
C ALA A 16 44.35 1.27 -1.29
N VAL A 17 45.24 0.65 -2.09
CA VAL A 17 44.86 -0.49 -2.95
C VAL A 17 44.52 -1.74 -2.15
N VAL A 18 45.22 -2.00 -1.04
CA VAL A 18 44.94 -3.16 -0.18
C VAL A 18 43.60 -3.01 0.55
N VAL A 19 43.27 -1.83 1.06
CA VAL A 19 41.98 -1.59 1.73
C VAL A 19 40.81 -1.71 0.75
N ALA A 20 40.95 -1.20 -0.48
CA ALA A 20 39.93 -1.33 -1.53
C ALA A 20 39.70 -2.80 -1.94
N LEU A 21 40.76 -3.60 -2.07
CA LEU A 21 40.65 -5.02 -2.40
C LEU A 21 39.98 -5.84 -1.28
N VAL A 22 40.29 -5.57 -0.01
CA VAL A 22 39.66 -6.28 1.12
C VAL A 22 38.17 -5.90 1.26
N ALA A 23 37.80 -4.64 1.06
CA ALA A 23 36.40 -4.20 1.05
C ALA A 23 35.62 -4.81 -0.13
N GLY A 24 36.20 -4.83 -1.33
CA GLY A 24 35.58 -5.46 -2.50
C GLY A 24 35.38 -6.96 -2.34
N LEU A 25 36.35 -7.67 -1.75
CA LEU A 25 36.25 -9.11 -1.48
C LEU A 25 35.17 -9.42 -0.42
N ALA A 26 35.05 -8.58 0.62
CA ALA A 26 34.00 -8.73 1.63
C ALA A 26 32.59 -8.53 1.05
N VAL A 27 32.39 -7.52 0.19
CA VAL A 27 31.09 -7.29 -0.48
C VAL A 27 30.76 -8.43 -1.46
N PHE A 28 31.74 -8.91 -2.22
CA PHE A 28 31.55 -10.04 -3.16
C PHE A 28 31.21 -11.36 -2.45
N LEU A 29 31.82 -11.63 -1.29
CA LEU A 29 31.50 -12.83 -0.50
C LEU A 29 30.11 -12.76 0.16
N VAL A 30 29.64 -11.58 0.55
CA VAL A 30 28.28 -11.40 1.10
C VAL A 30 27.20 -11.52 0.02
N THR A 31 27.46 -11.05 -1.20
CA THR A 31 26.50 -11.21 -2.32
C THR A 31 26.48 -12.63 -2.89
N SER A 32 27.60 -13.38 -2.85
CA SER A 32 27.60 -14.78 -3.30
C SER A 32 26.70 -15.67 -2.44
N SER A 33 26.72 -15.51 -1.11
CA SER A 33 25.88 -16.31 -0.20
C SER A 33 24.37 -16.10 -0.41
N ALA A 34 23.95 -14.89 -0.80
CA ALA A 34 22.54 -14.60 -1.07
C ALA A 34 22.02 -15.30 -2.33
N ASN A 35 22.86 -15.45 -3.37
CA ASN A 35 22.50 -16.19 -4.58
C ASN A 35 22.42 -17.71 -4.34
N ASP A 36 23.32 -18.28 -3.54
CA ASP A 36 23.28 -19.71 -3.18
C ASP A 36 22.01 -20.08 -2.40
N GLU A 37 21.55 -19.20 -1.50
CA GLU A 37 20.26 -19.41 -0.80
C GLU A 37 19.06 -19.29 -1.74
N ALA A 38 19.09 -18.34 -2.69
CA ALA A 38 18.03 -18.18 -3.67
C ALA A 38 17.89 -19.42 -4.58
N GLN A 39 19.01 -19.98 -5.07
CA GLN A 39 18.98 -21.21 -5.86
C GLN A 39 18.49 -22.42 -5.05
N LYS A 40 18.94 -22.59 -3.80
CA LYS A 40 18.46 -23.68 -2.94
C LYS A 40 16.96 -23.60 -2.67
N ARG A 41 16.40 -22.40 -2.49
CA ARG A 41 14.95 -22.21 -2.34
C ARG A 41 14.18 -22.49 -3.62
N ALA A 42 14.73 -22.17 -4.79
CA ALA A 42 14.11 -22.50 -6.08
C ALA A 42 14.00 -24.02 -6.27
N THR A 43 15.09 -24.77 -6.10
CA THR A 43 15.07 -26.24 -6.25
C THR A 43 14.17 -26.92 -5.20
N ALA A 44 14.16 -26.44 -3.96
CA ALA A 44 13.25 -26.97 -2.93
C ALA A 44 11.76 -26.68 -3.25
N ALA A 45 11.45 -25.56 -3.89
CA ALA A 45 10.10 -25.25 -4.35
C ALA A 45 9.66 -26.15 -5.53
N GLU A 46 10.57 -26.48 -6.45
CA GLU A 46 10.32 -27.43 -7.54
C GLU A 46 10.06 -28.85 -7.00
N GLU A 47 10.82 -29.32 -6.00
CA GLU A 47 10.56 -30.60 -5.34
C GLU A 47 9.22 -30.62 -4.58
N GLN A 48 8.84 -29.53 -3.93
CA GLN A 48 7.51 -29.43 -3.30
C GLN A 48 6.38 -29.39 -4.32
N LEU A 49 6.54 -28.70 -5.46
CA LEU A 49 5.57 -28.72 -6.55
C LEU A 49 5.41 -30.12 -7.15
N ALA A 50 6.51 -30.83 -7.38
CA ALA A 50 6.50 -32.21 -7.86
C ALA A 50 5.81 -33.16 -6.86
N SER A 51 6.04 -32.99 -5.56
CA SER A 51 5.38 -33.76 -4.50
C SER A 51 3.87 -33.48 -4.43
N LEU A 52 3.45 -32.22 -4.60
CA LEU A 52 2.03 -31.84 -4.66
C LEU A 52 1.33 -32.42 -5.89
N LEU A 53 1.96 -32.39 -7.06
CA LEU A 53 1.43 -32.99 -8.29
C LEU A 53 1.35 -34.53 -8.20
N ALA A 54 2.33 -35.18 -7.58
CA ALA A 54 2.28 -36.61 -7.31
C ALA A 54 1.17 -36.99 -6.31
N SER A 55 0.92 -36.15 -5.30
CA SER A 55 -0.18 -36.32 -4.35
C SER A 55 -1.57 -36.12 -4.99
N ALA A 56 -1.69 -35.17 -5.93
CA ALA A 56 -2.92 -34.91 -6.67
C ALA A 56 -3.32 -36.08 -7.60
N ALA A 57 -2.35 -36.80 -8.17
CA ALA A 57 -2.59 -37.91 -9.09
C ALA A 57 -3.18 -39.18 -8.41
N ALA A 58 -3.09 -39.31 -7.08
CA ALA A 58 -3.49 -40.52 -6.35
C ALA A 58 -4.97 -40.54 -5.89
N GLY A 59 -5.73 -39.46 -6.12
CA GLY A 59 -7.05 -39.25 -5.50
C GLY A 59 -8.30 -39.59 -6.34
N ALA A 60 -8.18 -40.03 -7.59
CA ALA A 60 -9.29 -40.03 -8.55
C ALA A 60 -9.75 -41.44 -9.02
N THR A 61 -10.76 -41.99 -8.34
CA THR A 61 -11.71 -43.05 -8.78
C THR A 61 -12.75 -43.14 -7.65
N THR A 62 -14.08 -43.04 -7.77
CA THR A 62 -15.10 -43.16 -8.86
C THR A 62 -16.41 -42.55 -8.28
N SER A 63 -17.39 -41.93 -8.96
CA SER A 63 -17.97 -42.11 -10.31
C SER A 63 -18.77 -40.89 -10.85
N ALA A 64 -19.34 -41.06 -12.05
CA ALA A 64 -20.64 -40.62 -12.61
C ALA A 64 -21.63 -39.77 -11.78
N GLU A 65 -22.47 -38.86 -12.33
CA GLU A 65 -22.68 -38.36 -13.73
C GLU A 65 -23.75 -37.23 -13.70
N THR A 66 -23.66 -36.19 -14.56
CA THR A 66 -24.78 -35.49 -15.27
C THR A 66 -24.48 -34.01 -15.64
N SER A 67 -24.53 -33.73 -16.95
CA SER A 67 -24.79 -32.45 -17.67
C SER A 67 -23.83 -31.24 -17.55
N VAL A 68 -23.43 -30.76 -18.74
CA VAL A 68 -22.56 -29.60 -19.05
C VAL A 68 -23.41 -28.36 -19.41
N PRO A 69 -22.88 -27.11 -19.39
CA PRO A 69 -22.20 -26.53 -20.56
C PRO A 69 -20.86 -25.79 -20.18
N PRO A 70 -20.03 -25.33 -21.15
CA PRO A 70 -18.59 -25.23 -20.93
C PRO A 70 -18.16 -23.94 -20.22
N VAL A 71 -17.17 -24.08 -19.33
CA VAL A 71 -16.31 -22.96 -18.92
C VAL A 71 -15.04 -23.01 -19.78
N THR A 72 -14.88 -21.98 -20.59
CA THR A 72 -13.71 -21.61 -21.37
C THR A 72 -12.41 -21.68 -20.55
N GLU A 73 -11.28 -21.91 -21.20
CA GLU A 73 -9.95 -21.80 -20.59
C GLU A 73 -9.81 -20.53 -19.75
N GLU A 74 -9.66 -20.68 -18.42
CA GLU A 74 -9.23 -19.59 -17.54
C GLU A 74 -7.74 -19.31 -17.81
N ALA A 75 -7.53 -18.51 -18.86
CA ALA A 75 -6.29 -17.79 -19.03
C ALA A 75 -6.07 -16.88 -17.81
N SER A 76 -4.90 -17.02 -17.19
CA SER A 76 -4.14 -15.97 -16.50
C SER A 76 -5.00 -14.86 -15.85
N GLU A 77 -5.13 -14.89 -14.51
CA GLU A 77 -5.74 -13.81 -13.71
C GLU A 77 -5.00 -12.46 -13.88
N THR A 78 -5.29 -11.75 -14.97
CA THR A 78 -5.20 -10.30 -15.00
C THR A 78 -6.32 -9.78 -14.12
N VAL A 79 -5.95 -9.26 -12.95
CA VAL A 79 -6.86 -8.55 -12.03
C VAL A 79 -7.78 -7.61 -12.79
N ASP A 80 -9.06 -7.98 -12.87
CA ASP A 80 -10.12 -7.13 -13.39
C ASP A 80 -10.27 -5.91 -12.46
N PRO A 81 -9.99 -4.68 -12.92
CA PRO A 81 -10.39 -3.50 -12.18
C PRO A 81 -11.89 -3.34 -12.36
N THR A 82 -12.67 -4.09 -11.57
CA THR A 82 -14.10 -3.81 -11.41
C THR A 82 -14.18 -2.41 -10.81
N ALA A 83 -14.40 -1.42 -11.68
CA ALA A 83 -14.42 0.00 -11.35
C ALA A 83 -15.54 0.26 -10.32
N GLU A 84 -15.17 0.30 -9.05
CA GLU A 84 -16.07 0.62 -7.94
C GLU A 84 -16.36 2.12 -7.96
N ASP A 85 -17.22 2.54 -8.89
CA ASP A 85 -17.63 3.92 -9.08
C ASP A 85 -18.65 4.35 -8.01
N GLY A 86 -18.47 5.56 -7.48
CA GLY A 86 -19.34 6.07 -6.42
C GLY A 86 -18.67 7.10 -5.51
N LYS A 87 -19.34 7.42 -4.41
CA LYS A 87 -18.82 8.28 -3.33
C LYS A 87 -18.79 7.47 -2.03
N PHE A 88 -17.61 7.26 -1.48
CA PHE A 88 -17.35 6.40 -0.33
C PHE A 88 -16.83 7.21 0.84
N PHE A 89 -17.18 6.80 2.07
CA PHE A 89 -16.57 7.30 3.29
C PHE A 89 -15.41 6.37 3.66
N THR A 90 -14.23 6.93 3.88
CA THR A 90 -12.99 6.15 3.95
C THR A 90 -11.97 6.76 4.90
N TYR A 91 -11.04 5.94 5.38
CA TYR A 91 -9.75 6.40 5.87
C TYR A 91 -8.70 6.19 4.79
N ILE A 92 -7.92 7.23 4.48
CA ILE A 92 -6.77 7.09 3.59
C ILE A 92 -5.60 6.56 4.41
N THR A 93 -5.12 5.37 4.07
CA THR A 93 -4.04 4.69 4.79
C THR A 93 -2.67 4.88 4.14
N LYS A 94 -2.64 5.10 2.81
CA LYS A 94 -1.42 5.22 2.02
C LYS A 94 -1.62 6.09 0.78
N VAL A 95 -0.61 6.86 0.41
CA VAL A 95 -0.50 7.58 -0.88
C VAL A 95 0.91 7.33 -1.41
N VAL A 96 1.04 6.65 -2.56
CA VAL A 96 2.34 6.24 -3.11
C VAL A 96 2.38 6.31 -4.63
N ASP A 97 3.53 6.72 -5.16
CA ASP A 97 3.81 6.68 -6.59
C ASP A 97 4.37 5.30 -6.96
N LYS A 98 3.79 4.65 -7.97
CA LYS A 98 4.26 3.37 -8.52
C LYS A 98 3.87 3.23 -9.98
N ASN A 99 4.68 2.53 -10.77
CA ASN A 99 4.41 2.25 -12.19
C ASN A 99 4.08 3.51 -13.04
N GLY A 100 4.62 4.68 -12.67
CA GLY A 100 4.38 5.94 -13.38
C GLY A 100 3.09 6.68 -13.04
N GLY A 101 2.33 6.27 -12.02
CA GLY A 101 1.17 7.00 -11.50
C GLY A 101 1.08 6.96 -9.98
N THR A 102 0.21 7.79 -9.40
CA THR A 102 -0.03 7.82 -7.95
C THR A 102 -1.23 6.96 -7.58
N TYR A 103 -1.08 6.16 -6.53
CA TYR A 103 -2.09 5.25 -6.01
C TYR A 103 -2.40 5.60 -4.56
N VAL A 104 -3.68 5.50 -4.20
CA VAL A 104 -4.19 5.77 -2.86
C VAL A 104 -4.83 4.52 -2.32
N THR A 105 -4.46 4.12 -1.10
CA THR A 105 -5.06 2.99 -0.38
C THR A 105 -6.14 3.49 0.56
N LEU A 106 -7.37 3.04 0.33
CA LEU A 106 -8.58 3.37 1.04
C LEU A 106 -9.00 2.22 1.95
N ASP A 107 -9.30 2.54 3.20
CA ASP A 107 -10.03 1.68 4.14
C ASP A 107 -11.48 2.19 4.23
N TYR A 108 -12.47 1.33 3.97
CA TYR A 108 -13.87 1.77 3.82
C TYR A 108 -14.59 1.74 5.17
N ALA A 109 -15.31 2.81 5.48
CA ALA A 109 -16.11 2.93 6.69
C ALA A 109 -17.50 3.50 6.36
N GLU A 110 -18.43 3.43 7.31
CA GLU A 110 -19.75 4.03 7.20
C GLU A 110 -19.86 5.23 8.15
N PHE A 111 -20.19 6.40 7.62
CA PHE A 111 -20.59 7.55 8.43
C PHE A 111 -22.11 7.52 8.65
N LEU A 112 -22.52 7.07 9.83
CA LEU A 112 -23.92 6.95 10.23
C LEU A 112 -24.33 8.18 11.05
N THR A 113 -25.59 8.60 10.93
CA THR A 113 -26.17 9.71 11.71
C THR A 113 -27.56 9.37 12.23
N GLY A 114 -28.04 10.13 13.22
CA GLY A 114 -29.39 9.99 13.78
C GLY A 114 -29.65 8.61 14.37
N LYS A 115 -30.87 8.09 14.16
CA LYS A 115 -31.26 6.75 14.64
C LYS A 115 -30.29 5.64 14.19
N LYS A 116 -29.72 5.72 12.97
CA LYS A 116 -28.75 4.71 12.51
C LYS A 116 -27.45 4.75 13.33
N ALA A 117 -26.99 5.94 13.71
CA ALA A 117 -25.84 6.10 14.58
C ALA A 117 -26.14 5.55 15.99
N ALA A 118 -27.30 5.89 16.57
CA ALA A 118 -27.72 5.38 17.87
C ALA A 118 -27.85 3.84 17.91
N ASP A 119 -28.45 3.24 16.86
CA ASP A 119 -28.59 1.78 16.74
C ASP A 119 -27.22 1.09 16.58
N ALA A 120 -26.32 1.66 15.76
CA ALA A 120 -24.99 1.10 15.53
C ALA A 120 -24.07 1.24 16.76
N ALA A 121 -24.09 2.40 17.44
CA ALA A 121 -23.35 2.62 18.67
C ALA A 121 -23.82 1.66 19.78
N ALA A 122 -25.14 1.49 19.94
CA ALA A 122 -25.70 0.52 20.88
C ALA A 122 -25.30 -0.94 20.55
N ALA A 123 -25.25 -1.30 19.26
CA ALA A 123 -24.79 -2.61 18.82
C ALA A 123 -23.27 -2.83 19.03
N ALA A 124 -22.47 -1.77 18.98
CA ALA A 124 -21.04 -1.78 19.30
C ALA A 124 -20.74 -1.81 20.81
N GLY A 125 -21.74 -1.53 21.66
CA GLY A 125 -21.56 -1.37 23.11
C GLY A 125 -21.04 0.01 23.52
N GLU A 126 -21.11 0.98 22.63
CA GLU A 126 -20.68 2.37 22.81
C GLU A 126 -21.83 3.25 23.34
N GLU A 127 -21.54 4.52 23.66
CA GLU A 127 -22.54 5.49 24.12
C GLU A 127 -23.66 5.69 23.08
N SER A 128 -24.92 5.57 23.51
CA SER A 128 -26.09 5.70 22.65
C SER A 128 -27.19 6.54 23.32
N PRO A 129 -27.69 7.62 22.67
CA PRO A 129 -27.24 8.13 21.37
C PRO A 129 -25.80 8.67 21.46
N PRO A 130 -24.98 8.51 20.41
CA PRO A 130 -23.59 8.95 20.43
C PRO A 130 -23.51 10.49 20.48
N PRO A 131 -22.44 11.05 21.10
CA PRO A 131 -22.15 12.48 21.03
C PRO A 131 -22.15 12.99 19.58
N ASN A 132 -22.63 14.22 19.38
CA ASN A 132 -22.72 14.88 18.08
C ASN A 132 -23.57 14.14 17.00
N ASP A 133 -24.40 13.17 17.40
CA ASP A 133 -25.38 12.43 16.57
C ASP A 133 -24.78 11.70 15.36
N TYR A 134 -23.51 11.30 15.43
CA TYR A 134 -22.85 10.49 14.42
C TYR A 134 -22.14 9.26 15.01
N PHE A 135 -21.98 8.22 14.21
CA PHE A 135 -21.18 7.04 14.53
C PHE A 135 -20.41 6.59 13.29
N ILE A 136 -19.11 6.33 13.44
CA ILE A 136 -18.28 5.79 12.36
C ILE A 136 -18.10 4.29 12.58
N SER A 137 -18.59 3.50 11.63
CA SER A 137 -18.52 2.04 11.67
C SER A 137 -17.50 1.54 10.64
N ASN A 138 -16.47 0.80 11.08
CA ASN A 138 -15.58 0.05 10.20
C ASN A 138 -15.55 -1.43 10.62
N VAL A 139 -16.59 -2.17 10.23
CA VAL A 139 -16.73 -3.62 10.51
C VAL A 139 -15.84 -4.46 9.57
N ASN A 140 -15.44 -3.93 8.41
CA ASN A 140 -14.67 -4.66 7.41
C ASN A 140 -13.52 -3.80 6.87
N PRO A 141 -12.34 -3.83 7.53
CA PRO A 141 -11.19 -2.98 7.20
C PRO A 141 -10.43 -3.47 5.95
N LYS A 142 -11.17 -3.90 4.92
CA LYS A 142 -10.61 -4.35 3.64
C LYS A 142 -10.04 -3.15 2.90
N LEU A 143 -8.72 -3.07 2.91
CA LEU A 143 -7.97 -2.11 2.11
C LEU A 143 -8.23 -2.33 0.62
N ARG A 144 -8.53 -1.24 -0.08
CA ARG A 144 -8.65 -1.16 -1.54
C ARG A 144 -7.67 -0.13 -2.05
N GLU A 145 -7.14 -0.30 -3.24
CA GLU A 145 -6.14 0.60 -3.80
C GLU A 145 -6.54 1.01 -5.21
N PHE A 146 -6.56 2.31 -5.46
CA PHE A 146 -6.99 2.88 -6.74
C PHE A 146 -5.96 3.89 -7.25
N PRO A 147 -5.80 4.05 -8.58
CA PRO A 147 -5.10 5.20 -9.14
C PRO A 147 -5.84 6.49 -8.80
N ALA A 148 -5.12 7.60 -8.70
CA ALA A 148 -5.67 8.92 -8.43
C ALA A 148 -5.36 9.90 -9.57
N ASP A 149 -6.33 10.75 -9.90
CA ASP A 149 -6.13 11.90 -10.78
C ASP A 149 -5.28 12.97 -10.07
N THR A 150 -4.01 13.05 -10.39
CA THR A 150 -3.07 13.99 -9.78
C THR A 150 -3.33 15.45 -10.16
N ALA A 151 -4.21 15.73 -11.13
CA ALA A 151 -4.69 17.08 -11.44
C ALA A 151 -5.86 17.52 -10.54
N MET A 152 -6.42 16.62 -9.71
CA MET A 152 -7.50 16.98 -8.80
C MET A 152 -7.06 17.99 -7.74
N ASN A 153 -8.04 18.68 -7.17
CA ASN A 153 -7.88 19.43 -5.94
C ASN A 153 -8.55 18.68 -4.78
N VAL A 154 -7.91 18.71 -3.61
CA VAL A 154 -8.37 18.06 -2.39
C VAL A 154 -8.93 19.12 -1.44
N THR A 155 -10.11 18.88 -0.88
CA THR A 155 -10.68 19.73 0.18
C THR A 155 -10.25 19.20 1.54
N LEU A 156 -9.68 20.07 2.38
CA LEU A 156 -9.25 19.78 3.74
C LEU A 156 -10.01 20.65 4.74
N THR A 157 -10.18 20.14 5.95
CA THR A 157 -10.72 20.86 7.11
C THR A 157 -9.69 20.97 8.22
N SER A 158 -8.79 20.00 8.38
CA SER A 158 -7.63 20.10 9.27
C SER A 158 -6.65 21.16 8.77
N THR A 159 -6.23 22.09 9.63
CA THR A 159 -5.15 23.05 9.37
C THR A 159 -3.91 22.73 10.23
N SER A 160 -2.84 23.49 10.09
CA SER A 160 -1.69 23.40 11.00
C SER A 160 -2.00 23.89 12.42
N ASP A 161 -3.01 24.75 12.56
CA ASP A 161 -3.33 25.50 13.79
C ASP A 161 -4.63 25.01 14.46
N GLY A 162 -5.29 23.99 13.90
CA GLY A 162 -6.59 23.48 14.35
C GLY A 162 -7.46 23.01 13.20
N VAL A 163 -8.67 23.53 13.11
CA VAL A 163 -9.67 23.11 12.11
C VAL A 163 -10.36 24.33 11.49
N ALA A 164 -10.49 24.32 10.16
CA ALA A 164 -11.31 25.24 9.37
C ALA A 164 -12.59 24.51 8.92
N ALA A 165 -13.69 24.70 9.65
CA ALA A 165 -14.94 23.96 9.44
C ALA A 165 -15.58 24.19 8.05
N GLU A 166 -15.39 25.38 7.47
CA GLU A 166 -15.83 25.72 6.09
C GLU A 166 -15.04 24.96 5.01
N GLY A 167 -13.90 24.38 5.38
CA GLY A 167 -12.94 23.74 4.49
C GLY A 167 -12.10 24.73 3.67
N TYR A 168 -11.01 24.21 3.11
CA TYR A 168 -10.16 24.90 2.16
C TYR A 168 -9.60 23.89 1.15
N THR A 169 -9.08 24.39 0.02
CA THR A 169 -8.68 23.54 -1.10
C THR A 169 -7.19 23.60 -1.34
N VAL A 170 -6.57 22.44 -1.58
CA VAL A 170 -5.15 22.29 -1.93
C VAL A 170 -4.97 21.43 -3.18
N PRO A 171 -3.91 21.64 -3.99
CA PRO A 171 -3.56 20.70 -5.07
C PRO A 171 -3.28 19.29 -4.51
N PHE A 172 -3.56 18.25 -5.29
CA PHE A 172 -3.31 16.86 -4.86
C PHE A 172 -1.85 16.59 -4.46
N GLY A 173 -0.86 17.15 -5.15
CA GLY A 173 0.55 17.02 -4.77
C GLY A 173 0.86 17.61 -3.39
N ASP A 174 0.26 18.75 -3.05
CA ASP A 174 0.38 19.36 -1.71
C ASP A 174 -0.24 18.44 -0.64
N PHE A 175 -1.41 17.86 -0.92
CA PHE A 175 -2.04 16.85 -0.06
C PHE A 175 -1.16 15.61 0.15
N GLN A 176 -0.57 15.07 -0.92
CA GLN A 176 0.36 13.94 -0.87
C GLN A 176 1.59 14.26 -0.01
N ASP A 177 2.16 15.46 -0.13
CA ASP A 177 3.29 15.92 0.68
C ASP A 177 2.93 16.09 2.16
N TYR A 178 1.74 16.62 2.49
CA TYR A 178 1.24 16.70 3.87
C TYR A 178 0.97 15.30 4.46
N PHE A 179 0.43 14.39 3.65
CA PHE A 179 0.10 13.03 4.07
C PHE A 179 1.37 12.22 4.36
N ASN A 180 2.34 12.29 3.45
CA ASN A 180 3.63 11.61 3.58
C ASN A 180 4.65 12.37 4.46
N LYS A 181 4.26 13.53 5.02
CA LYS A 181 5.08 14.39 5.90
C LYS A 181 6.40 14.82 5.25
N VAL A 182 6.37 15.04 3.93
CA VAL A 182 7.44 15.64 3.14
C VAL A 182 7.47 17.15 3.35
N LYS A 183 6.29 17.77 3.48
CA LYS A 183 6.08 19.20 3.69
C LYS A 183 5.41 19.44 5.06
N PRO A 184 5.78 20.49 5.82
CA PRO A 184 5.04 20.86 7.02
C PRO A 184 3.62 21.29 6.66
N GLY A 185 2.64 20.87 7.47
CA GLY A 185 1.22 21.07 7.21
C GLY A 185 0.33 20.25 8.15
N PRO A 186 -0.99 20.18 7.88
CA PRO A 186 -1.97 19.57 8.77
C PRO A 186 -1.70 18.09 9.06
N THR A 187 -2.25 17.60 10.18
CA THR A 187 -2.21 16.17 10.53
C THR A 187 -3.47 15.48 10.04
N ILE A 188 -3.40 15.10 8.77
CA ILE A 188 -4.47 14.45 8.00
C ILE A 188 -4.45 12.91 8.04
N LYS A 189 -3.41 12.29 8.60
CA LYS A 189 -3.39 10.83 8.83
C LYS A 189 -4.36 10.48 9.96
N GLY A 190 -5.24 9.52 9.71
CA GLY A 190 -6.31 9.12 10.63
C GLY A 190 -7.57 9.98 10.55
N GLN A 191 -7.59 11.03 9.72
CA GLN A 191 -8.82 11.76 9.43
C GLN A 191 -9.68 10.98 8.42
N PRO A 192 -11.01 11.06 8.52
CA PRO A 192 -11.92 10.48 7.54
C PRO A 192 -12.07 11.37 6.29
N PHE A 193 -12.26 10.74 5.15
CA PHE A 193 -12.41 11.38 3.84
C PHE A 193 -13.61 10.81 3.07
N TRP A 194 -14.35 11.71 2.43
CA TRP A 194 -15.19 11.37 1.30
C TRP A 194 -14.35 11.29 0.04
N VAL A 195 -14.36 10.12 -0.61
CA VAL A 195 -13.62 9.85 -1.84
C VAL A 195 -14.61 9.54 -2.95
N THR A 196 -14.47 10.19 -4.10
CA THR A 196 -15.22 9.86 -5.32
C THR A 196 -14.34 9.10 -6.29
N ILE A 197 -14.83 7.95 -6.74
CA ILE A 197 -14.20 7.11 -7.76
C ILE A 197 -15.07 7.18 -9.02
N THR A 198 -14.44 7.31 -10.18
CA THR A 198 -15.10 7.40 -11.49
C THR A 198 -14.23 6.70 -12.53
N ASN A 199 -14.82 5.76 -13.28
CA ASN A 199 -14.12 4.78 -14.11
C ASN A 199 -12.93 4.12 -13.36
N GLY A 200 -13.11 3.76 -12.09
CA GLY A 200 -12.09 3.11 -11.27
C GLY A 200 -10.90 4.00 -10.86
N THR A 201 -10.95 5.30 -11.14
CA THR A 201 -9.92 6.28 -10.74
C THR A 201 -10.49 7.25 -9.71
N ILE A 202 -9.72 7.61 -8.67
CA ILE A 202 -10.14 8.63 -7.71
C ILE A 202 -10.08 10.00 -8.37
N THR A 203 -11.22 10.71 -8.39
CA THR A 203 -11.39 12.03 -9.03
C THR A 203 -11.67 13.15 -8.04
N LYS A 204 -12.02 12.82 -6.79
CA LYS A 204 -12.22 13.80 -5.72
C LYS A 204 -11.90 13.22 -4.35
N ILE A 205 -11.25 14.01 -3.51
CA ILE A 205 -11.03 13.74 -2.09
C ILE A 205 -11.48 14.97 -1.30
N ALA A 206 -12.28 14.78 -0.25
CA ALA A 206 -12.69 15.83 0.67
C ALA A 206 -12.71 15.29 2.11
N GLU A 207 -11.99 15.94 3.02
CA GLU A 207 -12.00 15.62 4.44
C GLU A 207 -13.40 15.81 5.03
N GLN A 208 -13.83 14.90 5.92
CA GLN A 208 -15.05 15.08 6.70
C GLN A 208 -14.70 15.81 8.00
N TYR A 209 -15.25 17.01 8.18
CA TYR A 209 -15.23 17.72 9.45
C TYR A 209 -15.94 16.89 10.54
N LEU A 210 -15.25 16.61 11.64
CA LEU A 210 -15.85 16.07 12.86
C LEU A 210 -15.83 17.16 13.95
N PRO A 211 -17.01 17.54 14.50
CA PRO A 211 -17.10 18.50 15.61
C PRO A 211 -16.75 17.87 16.96
#